data_AF-A0A4R8SDU8-F1
#
_entry.id   AF-A0A4R8SDU8-F1
#
_cell.length_a   1.000
_cell.length_b   1.000
_cell.length_c   1.000
_cell.angle_alpha   90.00
_cell.angle_beta   90.00
_cell.angle_gamma   90.00
#
_symmetry.space_group_name_H-M   'P 1'
#
loop_
_entity.id
_entity.type
_entity.pdbx_description
1 polymer ?
#
loop_
_entity_poly.entity_id
_entity_poly.type
_entity_poly.pdbx_seq_one_letter_code
_entity_poly.pdbx_strand_id
1 'polypeptide(L)'
;MNLEILQVPDCPNVQLLEDRVAAALAGERIAVTITHRVVNTAEEAEELRMTGSPTLLVDGQDPFGERGLSAGLSCRLYPGEDGRFHGAPSVEALRAALQRQVTGEVVLAGLIAWRGGAQPAGPTERAVHRAILRGFAETGSPPRADQLAEFATGAPIAAVLDSLQESDVIRLDDMGRISSAYPFSGIPTAHRVTIDGGVAAYAMCAVDALGISAMLGGRHVGIASVDPRTGDPIAVTVRGPEATAVPDSTAVFLGVHTGEDPSADTCCTLLNFFTDSESARKWADQNPHVTGLVIDLATATQCGTAIFGSLLAD
;
A
#
# COMPACT_ATOMS: atom_id res chain seq x y z
N MET A 1 -10.17 15.46 1.56
CA MET A 1 -8.73 15.75 1.38
C MET A 1 -8.36 16.99 2.18
N ASN A 2 -7.28 16.91 2.95
CA ASN A 2 -6.70 18.03 3.69
C ASN A 2 -5.49 18.58 2.92
N LEU A 3 -5.48 19.87 2.65
CA LEU A 3 -4.34 20.58 2.11
C LEU A 3 -3.76 21.47 3.21
N GLU A 4 -2.48 21.28 3.53
CA GLU A 4 -1.77 22.13 4.47
C GLU A 4 -0.68 22.90 3.73
N ILE A 5 -0.69 24.23 3.85
CA ILE A 5 0.34 25.10 3.30
C ILE A 5 1.31 25.45 4.42
N LEU A 6 2.51 24.86 4.35
CA LEU A 6 3.63 25.23 5.21
C LEU A 6 4.27 26.50 4.67
N GLN A 7 4.34 27.54 5.49
CA GLN A 7 4.85 28.84 5.08
C GLN A 7 5.74 29.48 6.14
N VAL A 8 6.73 30.26 5.72
CA VAL A 8 7.40 31.19 6.64
C VAL A 8 6.57 32.46 6.82
N PRO A 9 6.84 33.28 7.86
CA PRO A 9 6.23 34.60 7.98
C PRO A 9 6.41 35.42 6.70
N ASP A 10 5.34 36.08 6.27
CA ASP A 10 5.32 36.99 5.12
C ASP A 10 5.82 36.38 3.80
N CYS A 11 5.65 35.07 3.60
CA CYS A 11 6.04 34.42 2.35
C CYS A 11 5.28 35.01 1.15
N PRO A 12 5.98 35.59 0.15
CA PRO A 12 5.35 36.30 -0.97
C PRO A 12 4.63 35.38 -1.96
N ASN A 13 4.91 34.08 -1.92
CA ASN A 13 4.42 33.12 -2.90
C ASN A 13 3.18 32.34 -2.41
N VAL A 14 2.70 32.57 -1.18
CA VAL A 14 1.52 31.88 -0.63
C VAL A 14 0.28 32.17 -1.46
N GLN A 15 0.00 33.44 -1.75
CA GLN A 15 -1.16 33.81 -2.56
C GLN A 15 -1.11 33.17 -3.95
N LEU A 16 0.08 33.12 -4.56
CA LEU A 16 0.27 32.47 -5.86
C LEU A 16 -0.05 30.98 -5.79
N LEU A 17 0.36 30.29 -4.73
CA LEU A 17 0.05 28.89 -4.52
C LEU A 17 -1.47 28.68 -4.33
N GLU A 18 -2.12 29.49 -3.49
CA GLU A 18 -3.57 29.42 -3.26
C GLU A 18 -4.37 29.60 -4.55
N ASP A 19 -4.04 30.64 -5.34
CA ASP A 19 -4.72 30.94 -6.60
C ASP A 19 -4.61 29.76 -7.57
N ARG A 20 -3.43 29.13 -7.63
CA ARG A 20 -3.19 27.97 -8.49
C ARG A 20 -3.87 26.70 -7.98
N VAL A 21 -3.96 26.50 -6.66
CA VAL A 21 -4.74 25.42 -6.04
C VAL A 21 -6.23 25.59 -6.35
N ALA A 22 -6.76 26.80 -6.20
CA ALA A 22 -8.15 27.10 -6.55
C ALA A 22 -8.43 26.84 -8.04
N ALA A 23 -7.51 27.24 -8.92
CA ALA A 23 -7.61 26.96 -10.36
C ALA A 23 -7.50 25.45 -10.69
N ALA A 24 -6.70 24.70 -9.94
CA ALA A 24 -6.59 23.25 -10.11
C ALA A 24 -7.86 22.51 -9.67
N LEU A 25 -8.53 23.01 -8.62
CA LEU A 25 -9.79 22.48 -8.09
C LEU A 25 -11.03 22.95 -8.86
N ALA A 26 -10.92 23.99 -9.69
CA ALA A 26 -12.04 24.53 -10.45
C ALA A 26 -12.64 23.46 -11.38
N GLY A 27 -13.91 23.11 -11.16
CA GLY A 27 -14.63 22.10 -11.93
C GLY A 27 -14.50 20.67 -11.41
N GLU A 28 -13.66 20.44 -10.40
CA GLU A 28 -13.50 19.14 -9.75
C GLU A 28 -14.49 18.99 -8.60
N ARG A 29 -15.07 17.79 -8.41
CA ARG A 29 -15.99 17.48 -7.29
C ARG A 29 -15.24 16.92 -6.08
N ILE A 30 -14.18 17.62 -5.65
CA ILE A 30 -13.33 17.18 -4.53
C ILE A 30 -13.62 18.05 -3.32
N ALA A 31 -13.99 17.44 -2.19
CA ALA A 31 -14.12 18.13 -0.92
C ALA A 31 -12.72 18.35 -0.30
N VAL A 32 -12.33 19.62 -0.21
CA VAL A 32 -11.01 20.03 0.26
C VAL A 32 -11.13 20.97 1.46
N THR A 33 -10.30 20.74 2.48
CA THR A 33 -10.04 21.70 3.55
C THR A 33 -8.63 22.22 3.40
N ILE A 34 -8.45 23.55 3.35
CA ILE A 34 -7.13 24.17 3.27
C ILE A 34 -6.79 24.76 4.63
N THR A 35 -5.60 24.44 5.14
CA THR A 35 -5.06 24.95 6.41
C THR A 35 -3.68 25.56 6.18
N HIS A 36 -3.31 26.52 7.02
CA HIS A 36 -2.01 27.18 6.95
C HIS A 36 -1.24 26.92 8.23
N ARG A 37 0.05 26.60 8.08
CA ARG A 37 0.96 26.47 9.20
C ARG A 37 2.16 27.37 8.97
N VAL A 38 2.32 28.35 9.86
CA VAL A 38 3.49 29.23 9.86
C VAL A 38 4.63 28.54 10.60
N VAL A 39 5.74 28.35 9.90
CA VAL A 39 6.97 27.70 10.38
C VAL A 39 8.01 28.78 10.63
N ASN A 40 8.48 28.89 11.87
CA ASN A 40 9.35 29.99 12.30
C ASN A 40 10.79 29.56 12.54
N THR A 41 11.05 28.26 12.73
CA THR A 41 12.37 27.74 13.09
C THR A 41 12.83 26.65 12.12
N ALA A 42 14.15 26.48 12.01
CA ALA A 42 14.73 25.39 11.21
C ALA A 42 14.36 24.01 11.77
N GLU A 43 14.26 23.89 13.10
CA GLU A 43 13.84 22.68 13.80
C GLU A 43 12.41 22.28 13.40
N GLU A 44 11.46 23.22 13.42
CA GLU A 44 10.09 22.98 12.94
C GLU A 44 10.07 22.60 11.45
N ALA A 45 10.92 23.25 10.63
CA ALA A 45 11.02 22.92 9.21
C ALA A 45 11.54 21.49 8.99
N GLU A 46 12.51 21.03 9.79
CA GLU A 46 13.03 19.66 9.75
C GLU A 46 11.99 18.63 10.17
N GLU A 47 11.29 18.87 11.29
CA GLU A 47 10.21 18.01 11.76
C GLU A 47 9.11 17.83 10.71
N LEU A 48 8.79 18.91 10.00
CA LEU A 48 7.78 18.95 8.95
C LEU A 48 8.32 18.57 7.56
N ARG A 49 9.62 18.31 7.44
CA ARG A 49 10.32 18.06 6.17
C ARG A 49 10.06 19.15 5.12
N MET A 50 9.89 20.39 5.58
CA MET A 50 9.63 21.55 4.74
C MET A 50 10.90 21.96 4.00
N THR A 51 10.99 21.65 2.70
CA THR A 51 12.15 21.98 1.84
C THR A 51 12.17 23.44 1.36
N GLY A 52 11.25 24.26 1.88
CA GLY A 52 11.17 25.70 1.62
C GLY A 52 9.72 26.20 1.60
N SER A 53 9.54 27.51 1.54
CA SER A 53 8.24 28.16 1.56
C SER A 53 7.79 28.67 0.18
N PRO A 54 6.51 28.51 -0.18
CA PRO A 54 5.50 27.65 0.45
C PRO A 54 5.70 26.18 0.05
N THR A 55 5.39 25.26 0.96
CA THR A 55 5.29 23.82 0.68
C THR A 55 3.83 23.40 0.83
N LEU A 56 3.28 22.75 -0.19
CA LEU A 56 1.95 22.16 -0.13
C LEU A 56 2.05 20.71 0.35
N LEU A 57 1.38 20.39 1.45
CA LEU A 57 1.13 19.02 1.87
C LEU A 57 -0.28 18.61 1.46
N VAL A 58 -0.40 17.48 0.78
CA VAL A 58 -1.66 16.81 0.45
C VAL A 58 -1.79 15.62 1.41
N ASP A 59 -2.77 15.68 2.31
CA ASP A 59 -2.95 14.71 3.40
C ASP A 59 -1.65 14.41 4.17
N GLY A 60 -0.84 15.46 4.40
CA GLY A 60 0.43 15.40 5.13
C GLY A 60 1.67 15.05 4.28
N GLN A 61 1.52 14.80 2.98
CA GLN A 61 2.63 14.45 2.08
C GLN A 61 2.91 15.55 1.06
N ASP A 62 4.19 15.86 0.84
CA ASP A 62 4.63 16.82 -0.18
C ASP A 62 4.70 16.14 -1.56
N PRO A 63 3.78 16.43 -2.51
CA PRO A 63 3.75 15.76 -3.80
C PRO A 63 4.86 16.22 -4.76
N PHE A 64 5.62 17.26 -4.39
CA PHE A 64 6.69 17.85 -5.18
C PHE A 64 8.07 17.70 -4.51
N GLY A 65 8.18 16.92 -3.43
CA GLY A 65 9.42 16.74 -2.70
C GLY A 65 10.50 16.11 -3.57
N GLU A 66 11.69 16.71 -3.61
CA GLU A 66 12.86 16.18 -4.32
C GLU A 66 13.89 15.61 -3.32
N ARG A 67 14.58 14.53 -3.73
CA ARG A 67 15.61 13.91 -2.90
C ARG A 67 16.84 14.80 -2.81
N GLY A 68 17.39 14.92 -1.60
CA GLY A 68 18.62 15.65 -1.33
C GLY A 68 18.43 17.14 -1.06
N LEU A 69 17.19 17.65 -1.09
CA LEU A 69 16.89 18.99 -0.59
C LEU A 69 16.82 18.96 0.95
N SER A 70 17.61 19.81 1.59
CA SER A 70 17.54 20.02 3.03
C SER A 70 16.28 20.79 3.40
N ALA A 71 15.67 20.43 4.53
CA ALA A 71 14.62 21.25 5.11
C ALA A 71 15.17 22.67 5.41
N GLY A 72 14.31 23.68 5.28
CA GLY A 72 14.74 25.05 5.47
C GLY A 72 13.65 26.09 5.32
N LEU A 73 13.95 27.29 5.82
CA LEU A 73 13.06 28.45 5.81
C LEU A 73 13.22 29.31 4.55
N SER A 74 13.95 28.83 3.54
CA SER A 74 14.17 29.54 2.27
C SER A 74 12.96 29.45 1.34
N CYS A 75 12.90 30.28 0.31
CA CYS A 75 11.91 30.14 -0.76
C CYS A 75 12.07 28.78 -1.45
N ARG A 76 10.96 28.06 -1.63
CA ARG A 76 10.93 26.89 -2.49
C ARG A 76 10.69 27.32 -3.93
N LEU A 77 11.44 26.69 -4.83
CA LEU A 77 11.37 26.93 -6.26
C LEU A 77 10.85 25.69 -6.97
N TYR A 78 9.92 25.90 -7.88
CA TYR A 78 9.28 24.85 -8.67
C TYR A 78 9.60 25.04 -10.14
N PRO A 79 10.00 23.99 -10.87
CA PRO A 79 10.26 24.10 -12.29
C PRO A 79 8.96 24.36 -13.06
N GLY A 80 8.98 25.35 -13.94
CA GLY A 80 7.92 25.64 -14.91
C GLY A 80 8.24 25.05 -16.28
N GLU A 81 7.20 24.83 -17.09
CA GLU A 81 7.32 24.35 -18.48
C GLU A 81 8.04 25.34 -19.40
N ASP A 82 8.12 26.61 -18.99
CA ASP A 82 8.88 27.67 -19.66
C ASP A 82 10.39 27.61 -19.37
N GLY A 83 10.85 26.59 -18.63
CA GLY A 83 12.24 26.44 -18.20
C GLY A 83 12.64 27.42 -17.09
N ARG A 84 11.69 28.17 -16.52
CA ARG A 84 11.93 29.09 -15.40
C ARG A 84 11.50 28.46 -14.08
N PHE A 85 12.05 28.97 -13.00
CA PHE A 85 11.62 28.61 -11.66
C PHE A 85 10.56 29.57 -11.15
N HIS A 86 9.54 29.03 -10.50
CA HIS A 86 8.40 29.76 -9.94
C HIS A 86 8.30 29.51 -8.44
N GLY A 87 7.71 30.45 -7.70
CA GLY A 87 7.48 30.30 -6.25
C GLY A 87 6.35 29.34 -5.86
N ALA A 88 5.67 28.74 -6.86
CA ALA A 88 4.62 27.75 -6.68
C ALA A 88 4.63 26.75 -7.87
N PRO A 89 4.10 25.53 -7.71
CA PRO A 89 3.90 24.59 -8.82
C PRO A 89 2.88 25.13 -9.85
N SER A 90 2.89 24.61 -11.07
CA SER A 90 1.88 24.95 -12.09
C SER A 90 0.49 24.39 -11.74
N VAL A 91 -0.55 24.95 -12.37
CA VAL A 91 -1.93 24.48 -12.17
C VAL A 91 -2.08 23.03 -12.64
N GLU A 92 -1.42 22.67 -13.75
CA GLU A 92 -1.38 21.33 -14.31
C GLU A 92 -0.71 20.34 -13.35
N ALA A 93 0.44 20.72 -12.77
CA ALA A 93 1.16 19.91 -11.80
C ALA A 93 0.35 19.71 -10.51
N LEU A 94 -0.35 20.75 -10.04
CA LEU A 94 -1.29 20.66 -8.91
C LEU A 94 -2.47 19.75 -9.23
N ARG A 95 -3.11 19.91 -10.39
CA ARG A 95 -4.24 19.06 -10.81
C ARG A 95 -3.82 17.59 -10.88
N ALA A 96 -2.67 17.31 -11.48
CA ALA A 96 -2.12 15.95 -11.54
C ALA A 96 -1.81 15.40 -10.13
N ALA A 97 -1.30 16.23 -9.21
CA ALA A 97 -1.07 15.81 -7.83
C ALA A 97 -2.36 15.47 -7.08
N LEU A 98 -3.38 16.30 -7.19
CA LEU A 98 -4.68 16.12 -6.52
C LEU A 98 -5.44 14.92 -7.10
N GLN A 99 -5.45 14.74 -8.43
CA GLN A 99 -6.11 13.60 -9.08
C GLN A 99 -5.45 12.27 -8.72
N ARG A 100 -4.11 12.22 -8.59
CA ARG A 100 -3.40 11.03 -8.09
C ARG A 100 -3.86 10.64 -6.69
N GLN A 101 -4.12 11.61 -5.83
CA GLN A 101 -4.56 11.34 -4.46
C GLN A 101 -5.99 10.77 -4.43
N VAL A 102 -6.91 11.34 -5.19
CA VAL A 102 -8.28 10.81 -5.33
C VAL A 102 -8.26 9.41 -5.94
N THR A 103 -7.45 9.18 -6.96
CA THR A 103 -7.27 7.84 -7.55
C THR A 103 -6.73 6.86 -6.52
N GLY A 104 -5.80 7.30 -5.67
CA GLY A 104 -5.29 6.55 -4.53
C GLY A 104 -6.34 6.08 -3.56
N GLU A 105 -7.17 6.99 -3.07
CA GLU A 105 -8.26 6.68 -2.14
C GLU A 105 -9.24 5.66 -2.75
N VAL A 106 -9.57 5.81 -4.03
CA VAL A 106 -10.48 4.90 -4.74
C VAL A 106 -9.85 3.52 -4.93
N VAL A 107 -8.58 3.45 -5.34
CA VAL A 107 -7.83 2.20 -5.51
C VAL A 107 -7.73 1.45 -4.19
N LEU A 108 -7.40 2.17 -3.11
CA LEU A 108 -7.27 1.60 -1.79
C LEU A 108 -8.63 1.12 -1.24
N ALA A 109 -9.68 1.94 -1.37
CA ALA A 109 -11.02 1.54 -0.98
C ALA A 109 -11.50 0.32 -1.77
N GLY A 110 -11.18 0.25 -3.06
CA GLY A 110 -11.44 -0.92 -3.91
C GLY A 110 -10.76 -2.17 -3.40
N LEU A 111 -9.46 -2.11 -3.10
CA LEU A 111 -8.70 -3.25 -2.54
C LEU A 111 -9.28 -3.73 -1.21
N ILE A 112 -9.59 -2.80 -0.30
CA ILE A 112 -10.16 -3.12 1.02
C ILE A 112 -11.57 -3.72 0.88
N ALA A 113 -12.45 -3.08 0.11
CA ALA A 113 -13.82 -3.55 -0.08
C ALA A 113 -13.85 -4.93 -0.72
N TRP A 114 -12.98 -5.16 -1.70
CA TRP A 114 -12.91 -6.42 -2.41
C TRP A 114 -12.31 -7.54 -1.54
N ARG A 115 -11.18 -7.31 -0.85
CA ARG A 115 -10.63 -8.27 0.14
C ARG A 115 -11.59 -8.51 1.32
N GLY A 116 -12.34 -7.49 1.71
CA GLY A 116 -13.41 -7.59 2.70
C GLY A 116 -14.65 -8.35 2.21
N GLY A 117 -14.83 -8.50 0.89
CA GLY A 117 -15.89 -9.32 0.29
C GLY A 117 -15.54 -10.81 0.25
N ALA A 118 -14.27 -11.15 0.11
CA ALA A 118 -13.75 -12.53 0.17
C ALA A 118 -13.73 -13.06 1.61
N GLN A 119 -14.91 -13.36 2.16
CA GLN A 119 -15.07 -13.80 3.55
C GLN A 119 -15.83 -15.13 3.64
N PRO A 120 -15.47 -16.00 4.60
CA PRO A 120 -16.21 -17.24 4.82
C PRO A 120 -17.65 -16.97 5.25
N ALA A 121 -18.62 -17.61 4.61
CA ALA A 121 -20.06 -17.36 4.78
C ALA A 121 -20.59 -17.86 6.13
N GLY A 122 -19.99 -18.93 6.67
CA GLY A 122 -20.49 -19.62 7.85
C GLY A 122 -19.43 -19.90 8.93
N PRO A 123 -19.86 -20.33 10.14
CA PRO A 123 -18.93 -20.65 11.23
C PRO A 123 -17.98 -21.81 10.88
N THR A 124 -18.46 -22.83 10.15
CA THR A 124 -17.62 -23.94 9.67
C THR A 124 -16.54 -23.46 8.72
N GLU A 125 -16.91 -22.67 7.71
CA GLU A 125 -15.93 -22.12 6.76
C GLU A 125 -14.94 -21.19 7.44
N ARG A 126 -15.37 -20.37 8.41
CA ARG A 126 -14.47 -19.54 9.23
C ARG A 126 -13.48 -20.39 10.03
N ALA A 127 -13.93 -21.49 10.62
CA ALA A 127 -13.06 -22.39 11.37
C ALA A 127 -11.99 -23.01 10.45
N VAL A 128 -12.39 -23.51 9.28
CA VAL A 128 -11.47 -24.06 8.27
C VAL A 128 -10.51 -22.98 7.76
N HIS A 129 -11.00 -21.79 7.39
CA HIS A 129 -10.17 -20.69 6.91
C HIS A 129 -9.11 -20.28 7.95
N ARG A 130 -9.50 -20.12 9.22
CA ARG A 130 -8.56 -19.80 10.31
C ARG A 130 -7.53 -20.91 10.52
N ALA A 131 -7.92 -22.17 10.39
CA ALA A 131 -7.00 -23.31 10.46
C ALA A 131 -5.98 -23.31 9.32
N ILE A 132 -6.40 -22.97 8.10
CA ILE A 132 -5.51 -22.80 6.93
C ILE A 132 -4.47 -21.71 7.20
N LEU A 133 -4.92 -20.51 7.60
CA LEU A 133 -4.02 -19.38 7.86
C LEU A 133 -3.02 -19.66 8.98
N ARG A 134 -3.46 -20.30 10.07
CA ARG A 134 -2.58 -20.74 11.16
C ARG A 134 -1.57 -21.78 10.68
N GLY A 135 -2.00 -22.74 9.87
CA GLY A 135 -1.13 -23.74 9.26
C GLY A 135 -0.01 -23.13 8.41
N PHE A 136 -0.33 -22.13 7.58
CA PHE A 136 0.68 -21.36 6.86
C PHE A 136 1.66 -20.66 7.80
N ALA A 137 1.17 -19.99 8.84
CA ALA A 137 2.00 -19.24 9.78
C ALA A 137 2.92 -20.15 10.63
N GLU A 138 2.51 -21.40 10.86
CA GLU A 138 3.24 -22.37 11.69
C GLU A 138 4.22 -23.23 10.87
N THR A 139 3.90 -23.53 9.62
CA THR A 139 4.66 -24.50 8.81
C THR A 139 5.26 -23.92 7.54
N GLY A 140 4.84 -22.72 7.13
CA GLY A 140 5.25 -22.11 5.87
C GLY A 140 4.51 -22.66 4.65
N SER A 141 3.52 -23.52 4.84
CA SER A 141 2.81 -24.23 3.77
C SER A 141 1.35 -24.47 4.15
N PRO A 142 0.44 -24.68 3.17
CA PRO A 142 -0.95 -24.97 3.47
C PRO A 142 -1.10 -26.34 4.13
N PRO A 143 -1.98 -26.50 5.13
CA PRO A 143 -2.39 -27.80 5.64
C PRO A 143 -3.01 -28.68 4.56
N ARG A 144 -2.87 -30.00 4.71
CA ARG A 144 -3.59 -30.97 3.88
C ARG A 144 -5.05 -31.09 4.31
N ALA A 145 -5.90 -31.53 3.38
CA ALA A 145 -7.34 -31.65 3.63
C ALA A 145 -7.68 -32.61 4.80
N ASP A 146 -6.89 -33.66 5.00
CA ASP A 146 -7.05 -34.59 6.14
C ASP A 146 -6.77 -33.90 7.49
N GLN A 147 -5.82 -32.96 7.53
CA GLN A 147 -5.53 -32.14 8.71
C GLN A 147 -6.60 -31.08 8.99
N LEU A 148 -7.43 -30.74 8.00
CA LEU A 148 -8.49 -29.73 8.13
C LEU A 148 -9.86 -30.34 8.45
N ALA A 149 -10.02 -31.66 8.28
CA ALA A 149 -11.32 -32.33 8.38
C ALA A 149 -12.00 -32.15 9.74
N GLU A 150 -11.25 -32.03 10.83
CA GLU A 150 -11.81 -31.82 12.17
C GLU A 150 -12.49 -30.44 12.35
N PHE A 151 -12.08 -29.44 11.57
CA PHE A 151 -12.64 -28.09 11.60
C PHE A 151 -13.90 -27.96 10.72
N ALA A 152 -14.12 -28.91 9.80
CA ALA A 152 -15.25 -28.94 8.88
C ALA A 152 -16.52 -29.55 9.51
N THR A 153 -16.98 -29.00 10.64
CA THR A 153 -18.16 -29.54 11.34
C THR A 153 -19.43 -29.43 10.47
N GLY A 154 -20.08 -30.56 10.20
CA GLY A 154 -21.37 -30.61 9.50
C GLY A 154 -21.29 -30.65 7.98
N ALA A 155 -20.09 -30.71 7.38
CA ALA A 155 -19.89 -30.85 5.94
C ALA A 155 -18.58 -31.59 5.62
N PRO A 156 -18.47 -32.32 4.49
CA PRO A 156 -17.19 -32.84 4.03
C PRO A 156 -16.19 -31.69 3.77
N ILE A 157 -14.92 -31.86 4.17
CA ILE A 157 -13.89 -30.83 3.98
C ILE A 157 -13.77 -30.37 2.53
N ALA A 158 -13.89 -31.28 1.56
CA ALA A 158 -13.86 -30.94 0.13
C ALA A 158 -14.93 -29.88 -0.24
N ALA A 159 -16.17 -30.07 0.22
CA ALA A 159 -17.26 -29.12 -0.05
C ALA A 159 -17.03 -27.76 0.62
N VAL A 160 -16.39 -27.74 1.80
CA VAL A 160 -16.01 -26.49 2.48
C VAL A 160 -14.92 -25.75 1.70
N LEU A 161 -13.90 -26.47 1.19
CA LEU A 161 -12.84 -25.88 0.38
C LEU A 161 -13.37 -25.37 -0.96
N ASP A 162 -14.28 -26.09 -1.60
CA ASP A 162 -14.94 -25.65 -2.83
C ASP A 162 -15.73 -24.34 -2.61
N SER A 163 -16.53 -24.27 -1.53
CA SER A 163 -17.28 -23.06 -1.16
C SER A 163 -16.36 -21.85 -0.88
N LEU A 164 -15.26 -22.09 -0.15
CA LEU A 164 -14.24 -21.06 0.11
C LEU A 164 -13.57 -20.57 -1.18
N GLN A 165 -13.36 -21.45 -2.17
CA GLN A 165 -12.83 -21.08 -3.48
C GLN A 165 -13.83 -20.26 -4.31
N GLU A 166 -15.09 -20.68 -4.34
CA GLU A 166 -16.17 -19.96 -5.02
C GLU A 166 -16.33 -18.52 -4.49
N SER A 167 -16.07 -18.34 -3.19
CA SER A 167 -16.11 -17.03 -2.51
C SER A 167 -14.78 -16.27 -2.54
N ASP A 168 -13.78 -16.72 -3.30
CA ASP A 168 -12.42 -16.13 -3.39
C ASP A 168 -11.67 -15.99 -2.05
N VAL A 169 -12.02 -16.82 -1.06
CA VAL A 169 -11.29 -16.84 0.22
C VAL A 169 -9.96 -17.59 0.05
N ILE A 170 -9.97 -18.65 -0.75
CA ILE A 170 -8.80 -19.47 -1.09
C ILE A 170 -8.74 -19.75 -2.59
N ARG A 171 -7.59 -20.29 -3.03
CA ARG A 171 -7.46 -20.93 -4.34
C ARG A 171 -7.01 -22.36 -4.16
N LEU A 172 -7.55 -23.25 -4.99
CA LEU A 172 -7.13 -24.64 -5.12
C LEU A 172 -6.37 -24.82 -6.43
N ASP A 173 -5.45 -25.76 -6.47
CA ASP A 173 -4.81 -26.23 -7.70
C ASP A 173 -5.67 -27.30 -8.40
N ASP A 174 -5.21 -27.75 -9.58
CA ASP A 174 -5.89 -28.80 -10.37
C ASP A 174 -6.08 -30.13 -9.62
N MET A 175 -5.35 -30.34 -8.52
CA MET A 175 -5.46 -31.52 -7.65
C MET A 175 -6.36 -31.28 -6.42
N GLY A 176 -7.02 -30.11 -6.33
CA GLY A 176 -7.85 -29.72 -5.19
C GLY A 176 -7.06 -29.36 -3.93
N ARG A 177 -5.76 -29.11 -4.05
CA ARG A 177 -4.91 -28.68 -2.92
C ARG A 177 -4.89 -27.17 -2.84
N ILE A 178 -4.82 -26.64 -1.62
CA ILE A 178 -4.77 -25.19 -1.40
C ILE A 178 -3.48 -24.63 -2.03
N SER A 179 -3.63 -23.73 -3.00
CA SER A 179 -2.54 -23.03 -3.68
C SER A 179 -2.32 -21.63 -3.10
N SER A 180 -3.34 -21.00 -2.53
CA SER A 180 -3.21 -19.74 -1.78
C SER A 180 -4.37 -19.53 -0.79
N ALA A 181 -4.10 -18.80 0.28
CA ALA A 181 -5.10 -18.29 1.22
C ALA A 181 -4.58 -16.97 1.78
N TYR A 182 -5.21 -15.85 1.41
CA TYR A 182 -4.65 -14.52 1.66
C TYR A 182 -4.45 -14.27 3.16
N PRO A 183 -3.27 -13.77 3.58
CA PRO A 183 -2.20 -13.17 2.76
C PRO A 183 -1.17 -14.15 2.14
N PHE A 184 -1.27 -15.45 2.42
CA PHE A 184 -0.24 -16.43 2.07
C PHE A 184 -0.40 -17.02 0.66
N SER A 185 0.75 -17.37 0.08
CA SER A 185 0.86 -18.19 -1.12
C SER A 185 1.44 -19.56 -0.78
N GLY A 186 0.85 -20.62 -1.34
CA GLY A 186 1.37 -21.98 -1.31
C GLY A 186 2.43 -22.24 -2.39
N ILE A 187 2.66 -21.29 -3.29
CA ILE A 187 3.69 -21.34 -4.32
C ILE A 187 4.73 -20.22 -4.10
N PRO A 188 5.98 -20.40 -4.57
CA PRO A 188 6.99 -19.35 -4.45
C PRO A 188 6.59 -18.06 -5.15
N THR A 189 6.72 -16.94 -4.45
CA THR A 189 6.57 -15.58 -4.97
C THR A 189 7.84 -14.76 -4.73
N ALA A 190 7.88 -13.53 -5.24
CA ALA A 190 8.96 -12.59 -4.91
C ALA A 190 8.99 -12.24 -3.40
N HIS A 191 7.87 -12.37 -2.70
CA HIS A 191 7.67 -11.88 -1.34
C HIS A 191 7.84 -13.02 -0.33
N ARG A 192 9.08 -13.27 0.10
CA ARG A 192 9.37 -14.30 1.11
C ARG A 192 9.30 -13.70 2.51
N VAL A 193 8.43 -14.28 3.34
CA VAL A 193 8.12 -13.81 4.69
C VAL A 193 8.72 -14.76 5.72
N THR A 194 9.35 -14.23 6.76
CA THR A 194 9.92 -14.99 7.88
C THR A 194 9.28 -14.51 9.18
N ILE A 195 8.56 -15.40 9.86
CA ILE A 195 7.80 -15.11 11.07
C ILE A 195 8.64 -15.49 12.30
N ASP A 196 8.85 -14.52 13.21
CA ASP A 196 9.73 -14.60 14.38
C ASP A 196 11.13 -15.15 14.10
N GLY A 197 11.64 -14.95 12.88
CA GLY A 197 12.95 -15.44 12.45
C GLY A 197 13.05 -16.95 12.21
N GLY A 198 11.92 -17.68 12.27
CA GLY A 198 11.88 -19.15 12.13
C GLY A 198 11.16 -19.62 10.88
N VAL A 199 9.82 -19.55 10.91
CA VAL A 199 8.97 -20.10 9.84
C VAL A 199 9.04 -19.21 8.62
N ALA A 200 9.29 -19.79 7.46
CA ALA A 200 9.30 -19.08 6.19
C ALA A 200 8.08 -19.44 5.35
N ALA A 201 7.35 -18.43 4.89
CA ALA A 201 6.21 -18.56 3.99
C ALA A 201 6.38 -17.62 2.80
N TYR A 202 5.52 -17.76 1.79
CA TYR A 202 5.39 -16.78 0.72
C TYR A 202 4.11 -15.97 0.92
N ALA A 203 4.17 -14.67 0.61
CA ALA A 203 2.99 -13.82 0.54
C ALA A 203 2.59 -13.62 -0.92
N MET A 204 1.30 -13.40 -1.16
CA MET A 204 0.80 -13.20 -2.52
C MET A 204 1.28 -11.87 -3.13
N CYS A 205 1.38 -10.81 -2.33
CA CYS A 205 1.82 -9.49 -2.78
C CYS A 205 2.49 -8.67 -1.66
N ALA A 206 2.92 -7.44 -1.96
CA ALA A 206 3.54 -6.55 -0.98
C ALA A 206 2.62 -6.19 0.20
N VAL A 207 1.37 -5.81 -0.06
CA VAL A 207 0.38 -5.46 1.00
C VAL A 207 0.06 -6.68 1.87
N ASP A 208 -0.09 -7.84 1.24
CA ASP A 208 -0.34 -9.11 1.92
C ASP A 208 0.83 -9.46 2.85
N ALA A 209 2.08 -9.29 2.38
CA ALA A 209 3.27 -9.51 3.19
C ALA A 209 3.31 -8.60 4.42
N LEU A 210 2.96 -7.32 4.27
CA LEU A 210 2.90 -6.35 5.37
C LEU A 210 1.80 -6.68 6.39
N GLY A 211 0.66 -7.21 5.92
CA GLY A 211 -0.50 -7.53 6.75
C GLY A 211 -0.31 -8.75 7.67
N ILE A 212 0.64 -9.64 7.37
CA ILE A 212 0.86 -10.88 8.15
C ILE A 212 1.19 -10.58 9.62
N SER A 213 2.00 -9.54 9.88
CA SER A 213 2.34 -9.13 11.25
C SER A 213 1.08 -8.82 12.07
N ALA A 214 0.20 -7.96 11.54
CA ALA A 214 -1.04 -7.57 12.20
C ALA A 214 -1.99 -8.76 12.37
N MET A 215 -2.17 -9.58 11.32
CA MET A 215 -3.01 -10.79 11.37
C MET A 215 -2.58 -11.74 12.49
N LEU A 216 -1.27 -11.84 12.76
CA LEU A 216 -0.71 -12.70 13.78
C LEU A 216 -0.55 -12.02 15.15
N GLY A 217 -1.30 -10.96 15.42
CA GLY A 217 -1.28 -10.27 16.71
C GLY A 217 -0.04 -9.41 16.95
N GLY A 218 0.57 -8.89 15.89
CA GLY A 218 1.74 -8.01 15.95
C GLY A 218 3.07 -8.73 16.09
N ARG A 219 3.14 -10.02 15.73
CA ARG A 219 4.38 -10.79 15.70
C ARG A 219 5.42 -10.18 14.76
N HIS A 220 6.69 -10.47 15.04
CA HIS A 220 7.78 -9.93 14.24
C HIS A 220 7.85 -10.64 12.89
N VAL A 221 7.85 -9.86 11.81
CA VAL A 221 7.88 -10.39 10.44
C VAL A 221 9.01 -9.74 9.65
N GLY A 222 9.92 -10.55 9.12
CA GLY A 222 10.91 -10.13 8.12
C GLY A 222 10.45 -10.50 6.72
N ILE A 223 10.60 -9.60 5.75
CA ILE A 223 10.19 -9.80 4.36
C ILE A 223 11.42 -9.57 3.47
N ALA A 224 11.72 -10.54 2.62
CA ALA A 224 12.68 -10.40 1.54
C ALA A 224 11.92 -10.34 0.21
N SER A 225 12.17 -9.30 -0.57
CA SER A 225 11.58 -9.04 -1.88
C SER A 225 12.64 -8.52 -2.85
N VAL A 226 12.24 -8.27 -4.09
CA VAL A 226 13.03 -7.59 -5.11
C VAL A 226 12.20 -6.50 -5.79
N ASP A 227 12.86 -5.47 -6.29
CA ASP A 227 12.24 -4.51 -7.20
C ASP A 227 11.98 -5.20 -8.55
N PRO A 228 10.72 -5.24 -9.05
CA PRO A 228 10.40 -5.98 -10.27
C PRO A 228 10.98 -5.35 -11.55
N ARG A 229 11.44 -4.09 -11.49
CA ARG A 229 12.06 -3.40 -12.63
C ARG A 229 13.57 -3.62 -12.67
N THR A 230 14.25 -3.59 -11.52
CA THR A 230 15.73 -3.69 -11.48
C THR A 230 16.25 -5.04 -11.01
N GLY A 231 15.45 -5.79 -10.26
CA GLY A 231 15.89 -6.99 -9.55
C GLY A 231 16.67 -6.71 -8.25
N ASP A 232 16.81 -5.43 -7.86
CA ASP A 232 17.55 -5.06 -6.66
C ASP A 232 16.81 -5.55 -5.40
N PRO A 233 17.56 -6.04 -4.38
CA PRO A 233 16.96 -6.61 -3.18
C PRO A 233 16.29 -5.55 -2.31
N ILE A 234 15.15 -5.92 -1.72
CA ILE A 234 14.42 -5.13 -0.74
C ILE A 234 14.20 -5.99 0.51
N ALA A 235 14.58 -5.48 1.67
CA ALA A 235 14.35 -6.12 2.95
C ALA A 235 13.42 -5.25 3.81
N VAL A 236 12.32 -5.79 4.29
CA VAL A 236 11.36 -5.09 5.15
C VAL A 236 11.24 -5.81 6.49
N THR A 237 11.17 -5.05 7.58
CA THR A 237 10.87 -5.56 8.92
C THR A 237 9.58 -4.93 9.42
N VAL A 238 8.64 -5.76 9.86
CA VAL A 238 7.32 -5.35 10.34
C VAL A 238 7.11 -5.80 11.78
N ARG A 239 6.56 -4.90 12.61
CA ARG A 239 6.10 -5.15 13.99
C ARG A 239 4.78 -4.45 14.24
N GLY A 240 3.71 -5.20 14.43
CA GLY A 240 2.37 -4.62 14.54
C GLY A 240 2.06 -3.78 13.29
N PRO A 241 1.66 -2.50 13.44
CA PRO A 241 1.36 -1.59 12.33
C PRO A 241 2.59 -0.85 11.78
N GLU A 242 3.78 -1.07 12.32
CA GLU A 242 5.00 -0.36 11.93
C GLU A 242 5.87 -1.21 11.01
N ALA A 243 6.42 -0.60 9.96
CA ALA A 243 7.35 -1.23 9.05
C ALA A 243 8.55 -0.33 8.75
N THR A 244 9.72 -0.94 8.60
CA THR A 244 10.96 -0.29 8.16
C THR A 244 11.57 -1.10 7.03
N ALA A 245 12.29 -0.46 6.11
CA ALA A 245 12.85 -1.14 4.94
C ALA A 245 14.29 -0.72 4.65
N VAL A 246 14.98 -1.60 3.91
CA VAL A 246 16.25 -1.34 3.25
C VAL A 246 16.03 -1.64 1.75
N PRO A 247 16.15 -0.63 0.88
CA PRO A 247 16.47 0.77 1.18
C PRO A 247 15.34 1.48 1.94
N ASP A 248 15.68 2.54 2.69
CA ASP A 248 14.73 3.39 3.42
C ASP A 248 13.74 4.11 2.49
N SER A 249 14.14 4.26 1.24
CA SER A 249 13.35 4.82 0.15
C SER A 249 12.25 3.91 -0.40
N THR A 250 12.11 2.68 0.12
CA THR A 250 11.19 1.67 -0.41
C THR A 250 9.76 2.20 -0.53
N ALA A 251 9.17 2.00 -1.70
CA ALA A 251 7.79 2.36 -2.01
C ALA A 251 6.99 1.12 -2.42
N VAL A 252 5.66 1.24 -2.38
CA VAL A 252 4.75 0.18 -2.84
C VAL A 252 3.89 0.74 -3.96
N PHE A 253 3.76 0.01 -5.07
CA PHE A 253 2.77 0.32 -6.09
C PHE A 253 1.50 -0.51 -5.83
N LEU A 254 0.37 0.16 -5.65
CA LEU A 254 -0.96 -0.43 -5.59
C LEU A 254 -1.58 -0.44 -6.98
N GLY A 255 -1.42 -1.54 -7.70
CA GLY A 255 -2.08 -1.75 -8.99
C GLY A 255 -3.46 -2.38 -8.84
N VAL A 256 -4.42 -1.85 -9.61
CA VAL A 256 -5.71 -2.49 -9.89
C VAL A 256 -5.81 -2.78 -11.38
N HIS A 257 -6.20 -4.01 -11.70
CA HIS A 257 -6.65 -4.34 -13.03
C HIS A 257 -8.14 -3.95 -13.15
N THR A 258 -8.54 -3.35 -14.26
CA THR A 258 -9.95 -2.98 -14.54
C THR A 258 -10.80 -4.18 -15.03
N GLY A 259 -10.45 -5.41 -14.65
CA GLY A 259 -11.09 -6.65 -15.09
C GLY A 259 -11.83 -7.38 -13.96
N GLU A 260 -12.76 -8.28 -14.31
CA GLU A 260 -13.58 -9.06 -13.36
C GLU A 260 -12.89 -10.36 -12.87
N ASP A 261 -11.67 -10.68 -13.33
CA ASP A 261 -11.04 -11.97 -13.00
C ASP A 261 -10.46 -11.99 -11.54
N PRO A 262 -10.38 -13.17 -10.91
CA PRO A 262 -9.78 -13.40 -9.59
C PRO A 262 -8.45 -12.68 -9.27
N SER A 263 -8.28 -12.22 -8.03
CA SER A 263 -7.09 -11.45 -7.60
C SER A 263 -5.76 -12.18 -7.63
N ALA A 264 -5.76 -13.49 -7.40
CA ALA A 264 -4.56 -14.32 -7.57
C ALA A 264 -4.03 -14.25 -9.01
N ASP A 265 -4.92 -14.03 -9.97
CA ASP A 265 -4.63 -14.00 -11.40
C ASP A 265 -4.49 -12.57 -11.94
N THR A 266 -5.09 -11.56 -11.30
CA THR A 266 -5.12 -10.17 -11.81
C THR A 266 -4.46 -9.09 -10.96
N CYS A 267 -4.38 -9.26 -9.64
CA CYS A 267 -4.05 -8.16 -8.73
C CYS A 267 -2.72 -8.38 -8.01
N CYS A 268 -2.39 -9.63 -7.66
CA CYS A 268 -1.18 -9.92 -6.88
C CYS A 268 0.13 -9.70 -7.64
N THR A 269 0.12 -9.80 -8.97
CA THR A 269 1.26 -9.44 -9.85
C THR A 269 1.49 -7.93 -9.96
N LEU A 270 0.51 -7.12 -9.54
CA LEU A 270 0.49 -5.67 -9.71
C LEU A 270 0.73 -4.89 -8.40
N LEU A 271 0.85 -5.60 -7.27
CA LEU A 271 1.02 -5.06 -5.92
C LEU A 271 2.43 -5.36 -5.40
N ASN A 272 3.42 -4.52 -5.77
CA ASN A 272 4.84 -4.81 -5.54
C ASN A 272 5.58 -3.74 -4.74
N PHE A 273 6.64 -4.18 -4.06
CA PHE A 273 7.68 -3.30 -3.51
C PHE A 273 8.59 -2.80 -4.62
N PHE A 274 9.10 -1.59 -4.46
CA PHE A 274 10.11 -0.96 -5.31
C PHE A 274 11.18 -0.33 -4.43
N THR A 275 12.43 -0.29 -4.89
CA THR A 275 13.51 0.37 -4.14
C THR A 275 13.18 1.83 -3.88
N ASP A 276 12.41 2.45 -4.78
CA ASP A 276 11.84 3.77 -4.62
C ASP A 276 10.62 4.08 -5.50
N SER A 277 9.98 5.21 -5.17
CA SER A 277 8.86 5.77 -5.92
C SER A 277 9.19 6.08 -7.39
N GLU A 278 10.45 6.38 -7.74
CA GLU A 278 10.83 6.63 -9.13
C GLU A 278 10.83 5.33 -9.93
N SER A 279 11.39 4.26 -9.35
CA SER A 279 11.36 2.92 -9.90
C SER A 279 9.93 2.44 -10.11
N ALA A 280 9.06 2.66 -9.12
CA ALA A 280 7.64 2.34 -9.20
C ALA A 280 6.92 3.10 -10.33
N ARG A 281 7.15 4.41 -10.48
CA ARG A 281 6.57 5.23 -11.57
C ARG A 281 7.05 4.76 -12.95
N LYS A 282 8.35 4.51 -13.11
CA LYS A 282 8.92 4.00 -14.36
C LYS A 282 8.37 2.63 -14.72
N TRP A 283 8.16 1.76 -13.74
CA TRP A 283 7.50 0.47 -13.96
C TRP A 283 6.03 0.67 -14.39
N ALA A 284 5.30 1.59 -13.76
CA ALA A 284 3.92 1.89 -14.15
C ALA A 284 3.84 2.43 -15.60
N ASP A 285 4.75 3.30 -16.01
CA ASP A 285 4.83 3.82 -17.39
C ASP A 285 5.08 2.70 -18.42
N GLN A 286 5.82 1.66 -18.04
CA GLN A 286 6.08 0.48 -18.86
C GLN A 286 4.92 -0.52 -18.87
N ASN A 287 3.96 -0.37 -17.95
CA ASN A 287 2.79 -1.23 -17.81
C ASN A 287 1.49 -0.40 -17.92
N PRO A 288 1.22 0.23 -19.07
CA PRO A 288 0.10 1.17 -19.22
C PRO A 288 -1.29 0.52 -19.11
N HIS A 289 -1.37 -0.81 -19.09
CA HIS A 289 -2.59 -1.57 -18.84
C HIS A 289 -2.94 -1.65 -17.35
N VAL A 290 -2.03 -1.22 -16.47
CA VAL A 290 -2.19 -1.26 -15.02
C VAL A 290 -2.49 0.16 -14.53
N THR A 291 -3.67 0.34 -13.95
CA THR A 291 -3.98 1.59 -13.23
C THR A 291 -3.55 1.41 -11.78
N GLY A 292 -2.86 2.39 -11.20
CA GLY A 292 -2.46 2.26 -9.79
C GLY A 292 -1.83 3.51 -9.20
N LEU A 293 -1.49 3.41 -7.92
CA LEU A 293 -0.86 4.48 -7.16
C LEU A 293 0.45 4.00 -6.51
N VAL A 294 1.47 4.83 -6.56
CA VAL A 294 2.66 4.68 -5.71
C VAL A 294 2.37 5.28 -4.33
N ILE A 295 2.45 4.45 -3.29
CA ILE A 295 2.30 4.85 -1.89
C ILE A 295 3.57 4.54 -1.10
N ASP A 296 3.71 5.20 0.06
CA ASP A 296 4.78 4.91 0.98
C ASP A 296 4.56 3.59 1.76
N LEU A 297 5.62 3.10 2.38
CA LEU A 297 5.60 1.86 3.15
C LEU A 297 4.63 1.90 4.34
N ALA A 298 4.50 3.06 4.99
CA ALA A 298 3.65 3.21 6.17
C ALA A 298 2.17 3.07 5.80
N THR A 299 1.75 3.75 4.73
CA THR A 299 0.41 3.65 4.16
C THR A 299 0.14 2.21 3.72
N ALA A 300 1.07 1.57 3.01
CA ALA A 300 0.92 0.17 2.59
C ALA A 300 0.76 -0.80 3.78
N THR A 301 1.46 -0.53 4.89
CA THR A 301 1.36 -1.33 6.12
C THR A 301 0.01 -1.13 6.81
N GLN A 302 -0.52 0.09 6.81
CA GLN A 302 -1.87 0.37 7.30
C GLN A 302 -2.93 -0.35 6.45
N CYS A 303 -2.73 -0.43 5.12
CA CYS A 303 -3.62 -1.19 4.24
C CYS A 303 -3.64 -2.67 4.63
N GLY A 304 -2.46 -3.29 4.77
CA GLY A 304 -2.36 -4.69 5.19
C GLY A 304 -2.96 -4.92 6.57
N THR A 305 -2.76 -4.00 7.51
CA THR A 305 -3.35 -4.06 8.85
C THR A 305 -4.88 -4.01 8.80
N ALA A 306 -5.45 -3.10 8.00
CA ALA A 306 -6.90 -2.95 7.86
C ALA A 306 -7.55 -4.18 7.21
N ILE A 307 -6.87 -4.80 6.25
CA ILE A 307 -7.39 -5.98 5.54
C ILE A 307 -7.31 -7.24 6.41
N PHE A 308 -6.17 -7.49 7.05
CA PHE A 308 -5.85 -8.79 7.64
C PHE A 308 -5.89 -8.82 9.18
N GLY A 309 -5.82 -7.66 9.84
CA GLY A 309 -5.62 -7.57 11.29
C GLY A 309 -6.70 -8.25 12.15
N SER A 310 -7.93 -8.40 11.63
CA SER A 310 -9.05 -9.03 12.34
C SER A 310 -9.25 -10.51 12.03
N LEU A 311 -8.55 -11.09 11.04
CA LEU A 311 -8.86 -12.43 10.53
C LEU A 311 -8.67 -13.54 11.58
N LEU A 312 -7.61 -13.43 12.38
CA LEU A 312 -7.30 -14.40 13.45
C LEU A 312 -7.55 -13.85 14.86
N ALA A 313 -8.14 -12.65 14.97
CA ALA A 313 -8.61 -12.14 16.25
C ALA A 313 -9.77 -13.02 16.78
N ASP A 314 -9.79 -13.22 18.09
CA ASP A 314 -10.81 -14.02 18.78
C ASP A 314 -12.21 -13.36 18.70
#